data_AF-A0A7X8FKN7-F1
#
_entry.id   AF-A0A7X8FKN7-F1
#
_cell.length_a   1.000
_cell.length_b   1.000
_cell.length_c   1.000
_cell.angle_alpha   90.00
_cell.angle_beta   90.00
_cell.angle_gamma   90.00
#
_symmetry.space_group_name_H-M   'P 1'
#
loop_
_entity.id
_entity.type
_entity.pdbx_description
1 polymer ?
#
loop_
_entity_poly.entity_id
_entity_poly.type
_entity_poly.pdbx_seq_one_letter_code
_entity_poly.pdbx_strand_id
1 'polypeptide(L)'
;MFSDQLKRILKKFRSDKITKKIEEGKQVFFENTNESIAIRFVPGLQGRPGRYFAKHFGRDEYEVESNASAVVMGVMEGKPISVSRYRRYHLIRSSYWTKFHYDDYTTRDYEFALRAHQMNS
;
A
#
# COMPACT_ATOMS: atom_id res chain seq x y z
N MET A 1 -7.18 -27.74 -3.90
CA MET A 1 -8.50 -27.46 -4.51
C MET A 1 -9.40 -26.62 -3.59
N PHE A 2 -9.77 -27.06 -2.37
CA PHE A 2 -10.55 -26.23 -1.42
C PHE A 2 -9.85 -24.92 -1.00
N SER A 3 -8.52 -24.94 -0.90
CA SER A 3 -7.69 -23.78 -0.57
C SER A 3 -7.83 -22.61 -1.55
N ASP A 4 -8.03 -22.89 -2.83
CA ASP A 4 -7.95 -21.88 -3.89
C ASP A 4 -9.28 -21.14 -4.05
N GLN A 5 -10.38 -21.85 -3.81
CA GLN A 5 -11.72 -21.26 -3.73
C GLN A 5 -11.84 -20.34 -2.51
N LEU A 6 -11.34 -20.77 -1.34
CA LEU A 6 -11.28 -19.95 -0.13
C LEU A 6 -10.40 -18.70 -0.32
N LYS A 7 -9.23 -18.84 -0.94
CA LYS A 7 -8.36 -17.71 -1.28
C LYS A 7 -9.05 -16.70 -2.20
N ARG A 8 -9.79 -17.17 -3.21
CA ARG A 8 -10.56 -16.31 -4.13
C ARG A 8 -11.66 -15.54 -3.40
N ILE A 9 -12.41 -16.20 -2.52
CA ILE A 9 -13.46 -15.57 -1.72
C ILE A 9 -12.87 -14.51 -0.79
N LEU A 10 -11.77 -14.83 -0.09
CA LEU A 10 -11.09 -13.87 0.78
C LEU A 10 -10.53 -12.67 0.02
N LYS A 11 -10.00 -12.89 -1.19
CA LYS A 11 -9.52 -11.81 -2.08
C LYS A 11 -10.66 -10.89 -2.47
N LYS A 12 -11.78 -11.45 -2.94
CA LYS A 12 -12.98 -10.70 -3.31
C LYS A 12 -13.53 -9.89 -2.13
N PHE A 13 -13.65 -10.49 -0.95
CA PHE A 13 -14.13 -9.76 0.22
C PHE A 13 -13.25 -8.56 0.60
N ARG A 14 -11.92 -8.70 0.43
CA ARG A 14 -10.98 -7.61 0.71
C ARG A 14 -11.07 -6.49 -0.33
N SER A 15 -11.16 -6.82 -1.61
CA SER A 15 -11.35 -5.84 -2.69
C SER A 15 -12.66 -5.10 -2.53
N ASP A 16 -13.76 -5.80 -2.26
CA ASP A 16 -15.08 -5.20 -2.07
C ASP A 16 -15.07 -4.18 -0.91
N LYS A 17 -14.31 -4.47 0.16
CA LYS A 17 -14.15 -3.54 1.29
C LYS A 17 -13.33 -2.30 0.93
N ILE A 18 -12.36 -2.41 0.01
CA ILE A 18 -11.59 -1.26 -0.49
C ILE A 18 -12.50 -0.40 -1.37
N THR A 19 -13.11 -1.01 -2.39
CA THR A 19 -14.00 -0.35 -3.35
C THR A 19 -15.14 0.37 -2.65
N LYS A 20 -15.85 -0.31 -1.74
CA LYS A 20 -16.96 0.29 -0.98
C LYS A 20 -16.53 1.55 -0.22
N LYS A 21 -15.35 1.54 0.41
CA LYS A 21 -14.88 2.73 1.14
C LYS A 21 -14.49 3.88 0.20
N ILE A 22 -13.94 3.57 -0.98
CA ILE A 22 -13.62 4.57 -2.00
C ILE A 22 -14.92 5.21 -2.51
N GLU A 23 -15.94 4.40 -2.83
CA GLU A 23 -17.26 4.86 -3.27
C GLU A 23 -17.97 5.70 -2.20
N GLU A 24 -17.82 5.34 -0.93
CA GLU A 24 -18.31 6.13 0.22
C GLU A 24 -17.53 7.44 0.44
N GLY A 25 -16.53 7.76 -0.40
CA GLY A 25 -15.71 8.96 -0.26
C GLY A 25 -14.86 8.95 1.00
N LYS A 26 -14.44 7.79 1.50
CA LYS A 26 -13.61 7.65 2.69
C LYS A 26 -12.14 7.51 2.31
N GLN A 27 -11.27 8.00 3.19
CA GLN A 27 -9.84 7.71 3.08
C GLN A 27 -9.59 6.20 3.30
N VAL A 28 -8.79 5.58 2.44
CA VAL A 28 -8.49 4.14 2.51
C VAL A 28 -7.01 3.90 2.39
N PHE A 29 -6.51 2.92 3.15
CA PHE A 29 -5.15 2.44 3.08
C PHE A 29 -5.19 0.95 2.76
N PHE A 30 -4.45 0.52 1.76
CA PHE A 30 -4.42 -0.88 1.32
C PHE A 30 -3.04 -1.22 0.78
N GLU A 31 -2.72 -2.51 0.70
CA GLU A 31 -1.48 -2.97 0.07
C GLU A 31 -1.75 -4.07 -0.95
N ASN A 32 -0.96 -4.05 -2.02
CA ASN A 32 -0.76 -5.20 -2.89
C ASN A 32 0.51 -5.91 -2.43
N THR A 33 0.37 -7.11 -1.87
CA THR A 33 1.51 -7.91 -1.40
C THR A 33 2.37 -8.43 -2.54
N ASN A 34 1.80 -8.67 -3.72
CA ASN A 34 2.52 -9.24 -4.86
C ASN A 34 3.54 -8.23 -5.40
N GLU A 35 3.12 -6.97 -5.53
CA GLU A 35 3.97 -5.84 -5.95
C GLU A 35 4.66 -5.18 -4.76
N SER A 36 4.41 -5.66 -3.53
CA SER A 36 4.94 -5.08 -2.29
C SER A 36 4.85 -3.55 -2.26
N ILE A 37 3.65 -3.04 -2.52
CA ILE A 37 3.33 -1.62 -2.56
C ILE A 37 2.11 -1.34 -1.69
N ALA A 38 2.15 -0.25 -0.94
CA ALA A 38 1.04 0.25 -0.17
C ALA A 38 0.49 1.50 -0.83
N ILE A 39 -0.84 1.65 -0.78
CA ILE A 39 -1.57 2.69 -1.46
C ILE A 39 -2.52 3.36 -0.47
N ARG A 40 -2.59 4.68 -0.56
CA ARG A 40 -3.50 5.54 0.18
C ARG A 40 -4.37 6.27 -0.81
N PHE A 41 -5.68 6.07 -0.71
CA PHE A 41 -6.67 6.87 -1.41
C PHE A 41 -7.12 8.02 -0.51
N VAL A 42 -7.13 9.23 -1.06
CA VAL A 42 -7.71 10.43 -0.45
C VAL A 42 -8.92 10.86 -1.26
N PRO A 43 -10.12 10.96 -0.65
CA PRO A 43 -11.28 11.44 -1.36
C PRO A 43 -11.08 12.90 -1.79
N GLY A 44 -11.56 13.22 -2.99
CA GLY A 44 -11.61 14.62 -3.45
C GLY A 44 -12.73 15.38 -2.74
N LEU A 45 -12.62 16.71 -2.74
CA LEU A 45 -13.66 17.60 -2.23
C LEU A 45 -14.47 18.17 -3.41
N GLN A 46 -15.79 18.32 -3.22
CA GLN A 46 -16.67 19.11 -4.09
C GLN A 46 -16.52 18.79 -5.60
N GLY A 47 -16.73 17.53 -5.99
CA GLY A 47 -16.67 17.11 -7.40
C GLY A 47 -15.27 16.93 -7.97
N ARG A 48 -14.20 17.18 -7.19
CA ARG A 48 -12.84 16.84 -7.60
C ARG A 48 -12.59 15.33 -7.50
N PRO A 49 -11.81 14.75 -8.43
CA PRO A 49 -11.41 13.35 -8.31
C PRO A 49 -10.56 13.14 -7.06
N GLY A 50 -10.67 11.95 -6.47
CA GLY A 50 -9.79 11.53 -5.39
C GLY A 50 -8.37 11.27 -5.89
N ARG A 51 -7.41 11.34 -4.98
CA ARG A 51 -5.97 11.21 -5.27
C ARG A 51 -5.43 9.92 -4.66
N TYR A 52 -4.47 9.32 -5.34
CA TYR A 52 -3.80 8.10 -4.90
C TYR A 52 -2.34 8.37 -4.59
N PHE A 53 -1.86 7.79 -3.50
CA PHE A 53 -0.48 7.92 -3.05
C PHE A 53 0.10 6.54 -2.79
N ALA A 54 1.26 6.26 -3.35
CA ALA A 54 1.94 4.99 -3.23
C ALA A 54 3.16 5.08 -2.33
N LYS A 55 3.47 3.98 -1.64
CA LYS A 55 4.65 3.80 -0.80
C LYS A 55 5.17 2.38 -0.95
N HIS A 56 6.48 2.19 -1.10
CA HIS A 56 7.11 0.88 -1.16
C HIS A 56 8.43 0.87 -0.40
N PHE A 57 9.04 -0.30 -0.24
CA PHE A 57 10.32 -0.42 0.45
C PHE A 57 11.35 0.54 -0.15
N GLY A 58 12.05 1.27 0.73
CA GLY A 58 13.07 2.22 0.30
C GLY A 58 12.54 3.41 -0.50
N ARG A 59 11.26 3.77 -0.34
CA ARG A 59 10.76 5.00 -0.95
C ARG A 59 9.68 5.63 -0.12
N ASP A 60 9.79 6.94 0.05
CA ASP A 60 8.72 7.73 0.64
C ASP A 60 7.48 7.79 -0.25
N GLU A 61 6.44 8.38 0.30
CA GLU A 61 5.16 8.49 -0.37
C GLU A 61 5.26 9.38 -1.62
N TYR A 62 4.68 8.93 -2.72
CA TYR A 62 4.56 9.71 -3.96
C TYR A 62 3.16 9.57 -4.54
N GLU A 63 2.71 10.60 -5.26
CA GLU A 63 1.41 10.56 -5.93
C GLU A 63 1.46 9.67 -7.17
N VAL A 64 0.36 8.96 -7.42
CA VAL A 64 0.18 8.08 -8.58
C VAL A 64 -1.16 8.34 -9.23
N GLU A 65 -1.21 8.18 -10.55
CA GLU A 65 -2.45 8.30 -11.31
C GLU A 65 -3.44 7.21 -10.94
N SER A 66 -4.74 7.51 -11.02
CA SER A 66 -5.81 6.58 -10.64
C SER A 66 -5.89 5.33 -11.53
N ASN A 67 -5.40 5.41 -12.77
CA ASN A 67 -5.33 4.31 -13.73
C ASN A 67 -3.98 3.56 -13.67
N ALA A 68 -3.05 3.95 -12.80
CA ALA A 68 -1.77 3.27 -12.68
C ALA A 68 -1.99 1.80 -12.31
N SER A 69 -1.20 0.90 -12.92
CA SER A 69 -1.35 -0.55 -12.73
C SER A 69 -1.36 -0.95 -11.25
N ALA A 70 -0.46 -0.37 -10.44
CA ALA A 70 -0.42 -0.61 -9.00
C ALA A 70 -1.72 -0.22 -8.27
N VAL A 71 -2.37 0.88 -8.67
CA VAL A 71 -3.65 1.32 -8.10
C VAL A 71 -4.75 0.33 -8.47
N VAL A 72 -4.87 0.00 -9.76
CA VAL A 72 -5.87 -0.96 -10.26
C VAL A 72 -5.70 -2.32 -9.55
N MET A 73 -4.48 -2.84 -9.50
CA MET A 73 -4.17 -4.10 -8.83
C MET A 73 -4.41 -4.01 -7.33
N GLY A 74 -4.05 -2.90 -6.68
CA GLY A 74 -4.31 -2.70 -5.26
C GLY A 74 -5.80 -2.64 -4.90
N VAL A 75 -6.65 -2.05 -5.75
CA VAL A 75 -8.10 -2.03 -5.54
C VAL A 75 -8.71 -3.41 -5.78
N MET A 76 -8.31 -4.10 -6.86
CA MET A 76 -8.88 -5.37 -7.27
C MET A 76 -8.39 -6.57 -6.44
N GLU A 77 -7.16 -6.50 -5.94
CA GLU A 77 -6.46 -7.64 -5.35
C GLU A 77 -5.89 -7.38 -3.96
N GLY A 78 -5.81 -6.12 -3.57
CA GLY A 78 -5.14 -5.71 -2.35
C GLY A 78 -5.90 -6.09 -1.10
N LYS A 79 -5.26 -5.80 0.02
CA LYS A 79 -5.86 -5.95 1.35
C LYS A 79 -5.84 -4.61 2.08
N PRO A 80 -6.92 -4.25 2.79
CA PRO A 80 -6.91 -3.10 3.67
C PRO A 80 -5.80 -3.23 4.73
N ILE A 81 -5.16 -2.12 5.06
CA ILE A 81 -4.14 -2.03 6.10
C ILE A 81 -4.44 -0.89 7.07
N SER A 82 -3.79 -0.93 8.23
CA SER A 82 -3.85 0.19 9.18
C SER A 82 -2.98 1.35 8.71
N VAL A 83 -3.31 2.55 9.20
CA VAL A 83 -2.50 3.77 8.99
C VAL A 83 -1.06 3.55 9.46
N SER A 84 -0.88 2.91 10.62
CA SER A 84 0.46 2.65 11.18
C SER A 84 1.30 1.72 10.31
N ARG A 85 0.66 0.76 9.63
CA ARG A 85 1.35 -0.11 8.66
C ARG A 85 1.74 0.67 7.42
N TYR A 86 0.84 1.49 6.88
CA TYR A 86 1.12 2.35 5.72
C TYR A 86 2.29 3.30 6.00
N ARG A 87 2.30 4.00 7.15
CA ARG A 87 3.36 4.95 7.52
C ARG A 87 4.76 4.30 7.48
N ARG A 88 4.87 3.10 8.03
CA ARG A 88 6.13 2.33 8.12
C ARG A 88 6.41 1.46 6.90
N TYR A 89 5.60 1.52 5.85
CA TYR A 89 5.68 0.57 4.75
C TYR A 89 7.03 0.61 4.01
N HIS A 90 7.63 1.80 3.89
CA HIS A 90 9.00 1.99 3.37
C HIS A 90 10.10 1.24 4.13
N LEU A 91 9.84 0.83 5.37
CA LEU A 91 10.77 0.05 6.20
C LEU A 91 10.50 -1.46 6.10
N ILE A 92 9.46 -1.88 5.39
CA ILE A 92 9.15 -3.31 5.26
C ILE A 92 9.91 -3.82 4.05
N ARG A 93 11.03 -4.51 4.30
CA ARG A 93 11.84 -5.14 3.25
C ARG A 93 10.95 -5.99 2.35
N SER A 94 11.12 -5.82 1.04
CA SER A 94 10.42 -6.57 0.02
C SER A 94 11.42 -7.16 -0.96
N SER A 95 11.25 -8.45 -1.26
CA SER A 95 12.01 -9.15 -2.31
C SER A 95 11.60 -8.74 -3.74
N TYR A 96 10.46 -8.06 -3.89
CA TYR A 96 9.99 -7.58 -5.19
C TYR A 96 10.83 -6.41 -5.66
N TRP A 97 10.93 -5.34 -4.86
CA TRP A 97 11.65 -4.12 -5.22
C TRP A 97 13.17 -4.27 -5.18
N THR A 98 13.72 -5.17 -4.36
CA THR A 98 15.15 -5.49 -4.39
C THR A 98 15.60 -6.07 -5.73
N LYS A 99 14.70 -6.71 -6.50
CA LYS A 99 15.04 -7.24 -7.84
C LYS A 99 15.10 -6.16 -8.92
N PHE A 100 14.47 -5.01 -8.69
CA PHE A 100 14.41 -3.90 -9.64
C PHE A 100 15.46 -2.82 -9.34
N HIS A 101 16.50 -3.15 -8.57
CA HIS A 101 17.62 -2.30 -8.15
C HIS A 101 17.21 -0.98 -7.48
N TYR A 102 17.13 -1.03 -6.16
CA TYR A 102 17.37 0.13 -5.29
C TYR A 102 18.33 -0.33 -4.19
N ASP A 103 19.61 -0.42 -4.54
CA ASP A 103 20.70 -0.79 -3.63
C ASP A 103 21.11 0.34 -2.66
N ASP A 104 20.40 1.48 -2.65
CA ASP A 104 20.81 2.68 -1.91
C ASP A 104 20.10 2.94 -0.57
N TYR A 105 19.32 2.00 -0.03
CA TYR A 105 19.08 2.01 1.42
C TYR A 105 20.20 1.27 2.09
N THR A 106 21.25 2.00 2.44
CA THR A 106 22.33 1.42 3.25
C THR A 106 21.71 0.85 4.52
N THR A 107 22.27 -0.22 5.05
CA THR A 107 21.80 -0.84 6.31
C THR A 107 21.69 0.20 7.45
N ARG A 108 22.47 1.29 7.34
CA ARG A 108 22.47 2.44 8.25
C ARG A 108 21.20 3.28 8.19
N ASP A 109 20.67 3.56 7.00
CA ASP A 109 19.44 4.34 6.83
C ASP A 109 18.22 3.58 7.37
N TYR A 110 18.25 2.25 7.21
CA TYR A 110 17.27 1.36 7.78
C TYR A 110 17.31 1.33 9.32
N GLU A 111 18.50 1.17 9.91
CA GLU A 111 18.67 1.20 11.36
C GLU A 111 18.31 2.57 11.96
N PHE A 112 18.66 3.66 11.28
CA PHE A 112 18.33 5.00 11.73
C PHE A 112 16.82 5.24 11.75
N ALA A 113 16.11 4.86 10.67
CA ALA A 113 14.65 4.99 10.61
C ALA A 113 13.94 4.09 11.64
N LEU A 114 14.47 2.90 11.93
CA LEU A 114 13.96 2.04 12.99
C LEU A 114 14.16 2.65 14.39
N ARG A 115 15.35 3.20 14.68
CA ARG A 115 15.67 3.81 15.98
C ARG A 115 14.86 5.08 16.25
N ALA A 116 14.72 5.96 15.25
CA ALA A 116 13.94 7.19 15.35
C ALA A 116 12.46 6.92 15.71
N HIS A 117 11.93 5.76 15.30
CA HIS A 117 10.56 5.37 15.63
C HIS A 117 10.41 4.77 17.03
N GLN A 118 11.43 4.06 17.55
CA GLN A 118 11.40 3.51 18.91
C GLN A 118 11.48 4.60 19.99
N MET A 119 12.02 5.77 19.66
CA MET A 119 12.11 6.93 20.56
C MET A 119 10.83 7.78 20.63
N ASN A 120 9.89 7.58 19.70
CA ASN A 120 8.63 8.35 19.60
C ASN A 120 7.39 7.56 20.06
N SER A 121 7.59 6.45 20.79
CA SER A 121 6.51 5.62 21.37
C SER A 121 6.48 5.74 22.89
#